data_AF-A0A653Q717-F1
#
_entry.id   AF-A0A653Q717-F1
#
_cell.length_a   1.000
_cell.length_b   1.000
_cell.length_c   1.000
_cell.angle_alpha   90.00
_cell.angle_beta   90.00
_cell.angle_gamma   90.00
#
_symmetry.space_group_name_H-M   'P 1'
#
loop_
_entity.id
_entity.type
_entity.pdbx_description
1 polymer ?
#
loop_
_entity_poly.entity_id
_entity_poly.type
_entity_poly.pdbx_seq_one_letter_code
_entity_poly.pdbx_strand_id
1 'polypeptide(L)'
;MFHVFAALAEFELDLIKERTNAGLAAAAARARGRTGGRPSRLTADQVQTARRLYEQQGMTVAQIGDVLGVSRTAIYRAIARHAEPVAARRPKPSPTM
;
A
#
# COMPACT_ATOMS: atom_id res chain seq x y z
N MET A 1 20.61 18.04 33.48
CA MET A 1 21.24 16.78 33.00
C MET A 1 20.23 15.90 32.25
N PHE A 2 19.32 16.49 31.44
CA PHE A 2 18.33 15.74 30.65
C PHE A 2 18.67 15.74 29.14
N HIS A 3 19.42 16.75 28.69
CA HIS A 3 19.76 16.92 27.27
C HIS A 3 20.70 15.84 26.71
N VAL A 4 21.64 15.34 27.53
CA VAL A 4 22.59 14.30 27.08
C VAL A 4 21.86 12.97 26.85
N PHE A 5 20.97 12.59 27.76
CA PHE A 5 20.18 11.36 27.62
C PHE A 5 19.13 11.46 26.51
N ALA A 6 18.53 12.65 26.31
CA ALA A 6 17.63 12.88 25.18
C ALA A 6 18.36 12.74 23.84
N ALA A 7 19.54 13.36 23.70
CA ALA A 7 20.36 13.25 22.49
C ALA A 7 20.80 11.80 22.22
N LEU A 8 21.14 11.04 23.26
CA LEU A 8 21.50 9.63 23.12
C LEU A 8 20.30 8.76 22.70
N ALA A 9 19.11 9.01 23.26
CA ALA A 9 17.90 8.28 22.90
C ALA A 9 17.47 8.53 21.44
N GLU A 10 17.61 9.77 20.96
CA GLU A 10 17.35 10.10 19.54
C GLU A 10 18.35 9.38 18.61
N PHE A 11 19.63 9.37 18.97
CA PHE A 11 20.66 8.66 18.22
C PHE A 11 20.39 7.15 18.11
N GLU A 12 20.04 6.50 19.23
CA GLU A 12 19.70 5.07 19.24
C GLU A 12 18.46 4.77 18.37
N LEU A 13 17.45 5.64 18.43
CA LEU A 13 16.25 5.48 17.61
C LEU A 13 16.56 5.61 16.12
N ASP A 14 17.42 6.53 15.73
CA ASP A 14 17.79 6.74 14.33
C ASP A 14 18.60 5.56 13.77
N LEU A 15 19.51 4.99 14.57
CA LEU A 15 20.21 3.74 14.26
C LEU A 15 19.23 2.57 14.04
N ILE A 16 18.21 2.44 14.89
CA ILE A 16 17.18 1.39 14.76
C ILE A 16 16.37 1.57 13.47
N LYS A 17 15.98 2.81 13.15
CA LYS A 17 15.25 3.13 11.92
C LYS A 17 16.07 2.79 10.68
N GLU A 18 17.33 3.23 10.66
CA GLU A 18 18.25 2.98 9.54
C GLU A 18 18.37 1.48 9.27
N ARG A 19 18.62 0.69 10.32
CA ARG A 19 18.74 -0.76 10.21
C ARG A 19 17.46 -1.43 9.71
N THR A 20 16.31 -0.97 10.19
CA THR A 20 15.00 -1.49 9.76
C THR A 20 14.75 -1.19 8.28
N ASN A 21 15.05 0.03 7.85
CA ASN A 21 14.89 0.46 6.45
C ASN A 21 15.82 -0.33 5.53
N ALA A 22 17.08 -0.51 5.91
CA ALA A 22 18.03 -1.34 5.18
C ALA A 22 17.55 -2.81 5.06
N GLY A 23 17.00 -3.37 6.15
CA GLY A 23 16.40 -4.70 6.15
C GLY A 23 15.21 -4.83 5.20
N LEU A 24 14.29 -3.85 5.23
CA LEU A 24 13.12 -3.80 4.35
C LEU A 24 13.53 -3.67 2.87
N ALA A 25 14.49 -2.81 2.55
CA ALA A 25 15.01 -2.65 1.19
C ALA A 25 15.62 -3.96 0.68
N ALA A 26 16.43 -4.62 1.52
CA ALA A 26 17.05 -5.89 1.18
C ALA A 26 16.01 -7.03 1.03
N ALA A 27 14.93 -7.02 1.81
CA ALA A 27 13.81 -7.96 1.69
C ALA A 27 12.99 -7.72 0.41
N ALA A 28 12.72 -6.45 0.08
CA ALA A 28 12.01 -6.05 -1.14
C ALA A 28 12.76 -6.51 -2.39
N ALA A 29 14.09 -6.34 -2.42
CA ALA A 29 14.95 -6.77 -3.51
C ALA A 29 14.95 -8.31 -3.69
N ARG A 30 15.11 -9.07 -2.60
CA ARG A 30 15.15 -10.55 -2.66
C ARG A 30 13.81 -11.16 -3.08
N ALA A 31 12.70 -10.60 -2.62
CA ALA A 31 11.39 -11.19 -2.81
C ALA A 31 10.71 -10.81 -4.13
N ARG A 32 11.48 -10.42 -5.17
CA ARG A 32 10.97 -9.92 -6.46
C ARG A 32 10.01 -8.72 -6.29
N GLY A 33 10.41 -7.72 -5.49
CA GLY A 33 9.65 -6.47 -5.35
C GLY A 33 8.53 -6.51 -4.31
N ARG A 34 8.69 -7.22 -3.19
CA ARG A 34 7.74 -7.11 -2.06
C ARG A 34 7.73 -5.67 -1.55
N THR A 35 6.57 -5.02 -1.64
CA THR A 35 6.36 -3.62 -1.25
C THR A 35 5.90 -3.41 0.20
N GLY A 36 5.77 -4.49 0.99
CA GLY A 36 5.33 -4.42 2.38
C GLY A 36 3.87 -3.96 2.54
N GLY A 37 3.41 -3.84 3.79
CA GLY A 37 2.07 -3.33 4.13
C GLY A 37 0.92 -4.35 3.99
N ARG A 38 -0.32 -3.88 4.19
CA ARG A 38 -1.52 -4.73 4.16
C ARG A 38 -1.80 -5.21 2.73
N PRO A 39 -1.99 -6.53 2.51
CA PRO A 39 -2.28 -7.04 1.17
C PRO A 39 -3.58 -6.45 0.60
N SER A 40 -3.63 -6.37 -0.73
CA SER A 40 -4.86 -6.01 -1.43
C SER A 40 -5.95 -7.04 -1.14
N ARG A 41 -7.19 -6.57 -0.99
CA ARG A 41 -8.36 -7.47 -0.87
C ARG A 41 -8.74 -8.12 -2.19
N LEU A 42 -8.30 -7.54 -3.31
CA LEU A 42 -8.53 -8.06 -4.65
C LEU A 42 -7.20 -8.56 -5.22
N THR A 43 -7.21 -9.76 -5.80
CA THR A 43 -6.11 -10.28 -6.63
C THR A 43 -6.05 -9.51 -7.96
N ALA A 44 -4.94 -9.61 -8.69
CA ALA A 44 -4.80 -8.95 -9.99
C ALA A 44 -5.93 -9.33 -10.97
N ASP A 45 -6.28 -10.62 -11.03
CA ASP A 45 -7.34 -11.15 -11.89
C ASP A 45 -8.72 -10.62 -11.47
N GLN A 46 -8.98 -10.53 -10.16
CA GLN A 46 -10.21 -9.94 -9.66
C GLN A 46 -10.29 -8.45 -9.97
N VAL A 47 -9.18 -7.71 -9.97
CA VAL A 47 -9.19 -6.30 -10.40
C VAL A 47 -9.49 -6.19 -11.89
N GLN A 48 -8.90 -7.03 -12.73
CA GLN A 48 -9.19 -7.04 -14.17
C GLN A 48 -10.66 -7.38 -14.43
N THR A 49 -11.21 -8.35 -13.70
CA THR A 49 -12.63 -8.71 -13.76
C THR A 49 -13.52 -7.56 -13.32
N ALA A 50 -13.23 -6.93 -12.18
CA ALA A 50 -13.96 -5.76 -11.68
C ALA A 50 -13.94 -4.61 -12.68
N ARG A 51 -12.80 -4.36 -13.35
CA ARG A 51 -12.65 -3.33 -14.38
C ARG A 51 -13.52 -3.62 -15.61
N ARG A 52 -13.50 -4.86 -16.11
CA ARG A 52 -14.34 -5.26 -17.25
C ARG A 52 -15.84 -5.09 -16.93
N LEU A 53 -16.27 -5.57 -15.77
CA LEU A 53 -17.67 -5.44 -15.33
C LEU A 53 -18.09 -3.97 -15.16
N TYR A 54 -17.17 -3.14 -14.66
CA TYR A 54 -17.39 -1.69 -14.53
C TYR A 54 -17.52 -1.01 -15.90
N GLU A 55 -16.66 -1.34 -16.86
CA GLU A 55 -16.65 -0.76 -18.21
C GLU A 55 -17.86 -1.19 -19.05
N GLN A 56 -18.34 -2.42 -18.86
CA GLN A 56 -19.53 -2.94 -19.55
C GLN A 56 -20.84 -2.27 -19.11
N GLN A 57 -20.83 -1.53 -17.99
CA GLN A 57 -21.99 -0.81 -17.42
C GLN A 57 -23.26 -1.65 -17.18
N GLY A 58 -23.18 -2.98 -17.30
CA GLY A 58 -24.31 -3.89 -17.10
C GLY A 58 -24.64 -4.16 -15.62
N MET A 59 -23.78 -3.75 -14.69
CA MET A 59 -23.98 -3.91 -13.25
C MET A 59 -23.57 -2.64 -12.50
N THR A 60 -24.27 -2.35 -11.41
CA THR A 60 -23.86 -1.29 -10.49
C THR A 60 -22.61 -1.72 -9.71
N VAL A 61 -21.81 -0.75 -9.26
CA VAL A 61 -20.61 -1.02 -8.45
C VAL A 61 -20.92 -1.75 -7.14
N ALA A 62 -22.13 -1.58 -6.60
CA ALA A 62 -22.61 -2.34 -5.44
C ALA A 62 -22.71 -3.83 -5.76
N GLN A 63 -23.40 -4.17 -6.86
CA GLN A 63 -23.58 -5.55 -7.32
C GLN A 63 -22.25 -6.22 -7.68
N ILE A 64 -21.33 -5.48 -8.31
CA ILE A 64 -19.96 -5.98 -8.57
C ILE A 64 -19.25 -6.30 -7.25
N GLY A 65 -19.47 -5.47 -6.22
CA GLY A 65 -18.95 -5.69 -4.87
C GLY A 65 -19.49 -6.95 -4.22
N ASP A 66 -20.80 -7.18 -4.34
CA ASP A 66 -21.45 -8.37 -3.79
C ASP A 66 -20.94 -9.65 -4.46
N VAL A 67 -20.78 -9.64 -5.79
CA VAL A 67 -20.24 -10.78 -6.56
C VAL A 67 -18.78 -11.08 -6.17
N LEU A 68 -17.97 -10.04 -5.97
CA LEU A 68 -16.54 -10.19 -5.65
C LEU A 68 -16.27 -10.26 -4.14
N GLY A 69 -17.28 -10.17 -3.28
CA GLY A 69 -17.14 -10.18 -1.82
C GLY A 69 -16.37 -8.98 -1.26
N VAL A 70 -16.42 -7.82 -1.91
CA VAL A 70 -15.68 -6.61 -1.51
C VAL A 70 -16.55 -5.37 -1.50
N SER A 71 -16.19 -4.37 -0.70
CA SER A 71 -16.93 -3.11 -0.67
C SER A 71 -16.75 -2.30 -1.97
N ARG A 72 -17.73 -1.44 -2.28
CA ARG A 72 -17.63 -0.43 -3.37
C ARG A 72 -16.32 0.35 -3.31
N THR A 73 -15.91 0.76 -2.12
CA THR A 73 -14.66 1.49 -1.90
C THR A 73 -13.43 0.67 -2.28
N ALA A 74 -13.44 -0.65 -2.05
CA ALA A 74 -12.35 -1.53 -2.46
C ALA A 74 -12.24 -1.63 -3.98
N ILE A 75 -13.38 -1.68 -4.69
CA ILE A 75 -13.44 -1.69 -6.17
C ILE A 75 -12.86 -0.40 -6.74
N TYR A 76 -13.39 0.76 -6.35
CA TYR A 76 -12.89 2.05 -6.85
C TYR A 76 -11.39 2.21 -6.62
N ARG A 77 -10.95 1.85 -5.41
CA ARG A 77 -9.55 1.94 -5.02
C ARG A 77 -8.66 0.97 -5.79
N ALA A 78 -9.17 -0.19 -6.19
CA ALA A 78 -8.44 -1.15 -7.00
C ALA A 78 -8.34 -0.69 -8.46
N ILE A 79 -9.43 -0.20 -9.05
CA ILE A 79 -9.44 0.35 -10.42
C ILE A 79 -8.49 1.55 -10.51
N ALA A 80 -8.53 2.48 -9.56
CA ALA A 80 -7.61 3.63 -9.52
C ALA A 80 -6.14 3.22 -9.37
N ARG A 81 -5.83 2.19 -8.56
CA ARG A 81 -4.45 1.70 -8.36
C ARG A 81 -3.87 0.97 -9.56
N HIS A 82 -4.70 0.31 -10.35
CA HIS A 82 -4.26 -0.39 -11.56
C HIS A 82 -4.18 0.55 -12.78
N ALA A 83 -4.83 1.73 -12.72
CA ALA A 83 -4.69 2.76 -13.74
C ALA A 83 -3.37 3.54 -13.61
N GLU A 84 -2.82 3.70 -12.40
CA GLU A 84 -1.56 4.41 -12.19
C GLU A 84 -0.35 3.46 -12.10
N PRO A 85 0.76 3.74 -12.81
CA PRO A 85 1.98 2.96 -12.68
C PRO A 85 2.53 3.08 -11.25
N VAL A 86 3.11 2.00 -10.73
CA VAL A 86 3.63 1.90 -9.35
C VAL A 86 4.61 3.04 -9.01
N ALA A 87 5.32 3.58 -10.01
CA ALA A 87 6.24 4.70 -9.87
C ALA A 87 5.56 6.08 -9.67
N ALA A 88 4.33 6.28 -10.13
CA ALA A 88 3.57 7.53 -9.98
C ALA A 88 2.88 7.66 -8.61
N ARG A 89 2.94 6.60 -7.79
CA ARG A 89 2.26 6.53 -6.51
C ARG A 89 2.97 7.42 -5.48
N ARG A 90 2.42 8.61 -5.22
CA ARG A 90 2.96 9.48 -4.16
C ARG A 90 2.98 8.73 -2.81
N PRO A 91 4.12 8.70 -2.10
CA PRO A 91 4.14 8.19 -0.73
C PRO A 91 3.20 9.05 0.13
N LYS A 92 2.47 8.42 1.06
CA LYS A 92 1.65 9.16 2.03
C LYS A 92 2.56 10.16 2.73
N PRO A 93 2.14 11.43 2.91
CA PRO A 93 2.95 12.39 3.66
C PRO A 93 3.23 11.81 5.05
N SER A 94 4.48 11.91 5.48
CA SER A 94 4.91 11.55 6.83
C SER A 94 3.99 12.23 7.85
N PRO A 95 3.67 11.60 8.99
CA PRO A 95 2.95 12.27 10.06
C PRO A 95 3.70 13.56 10.41
N THR A 96 3.02 14.69 10.33
CA THR A 96 3.52 15.95 10.87
C THR A 96 3.82 15.71 12.34
N MET A 97 5.09 15.86 12.75
CA MET A 97 5.47 15.95 14.16
C MET A 97 4.92 17.23 14.78
#